data_AF-A0A1F8A6G6-F1
#
_entry.id   AF-A0A1F8A6G6-F1
#
_cell.length_a   1.000
_cell.length_b   1.000
_cell.length_c   1.000
_cell.angle_alpha   90.00
_cell.angle_beta   90.00
_cell.angle_gamma   90.00
#
_symmetry.space_group_name_H-M   'P 1'
#
loop_
_entity.id
_entity.type
_entity.pdbx_description
1 polymer ?
#
loop_
_entity_poly.entity_id
_entity_poly.type
_entity_poly.pdbx_seq_one_letter_code
_entity_poly.pdbx_strand_id
1 'polypeptide(L)'
;MRYKKRSYTDEEKQTFRDNPGKLLQLRKDIEANYATILPLFLKDTVPQKAATQRSKQLMTDAIGDDRLAEKLIPEYPLGCRRLTPSTEYLESLKKPNVTPVIGSIKEIIPSGGIMLDGSEYAFDVLVYATGFHTCFRPAFPLIGRNDTNLAEVWEKEPRSYLGVAAHGFPNYFMLLGPNSPLAGAEALYRQVSQSVAERKYPHVRA
;
A
#
# COMPACT_ATOMS: atom_id res chain seq x y z
N MET A 1 -3.56 -19.57 1.62
CA MET A 1 -4.57 -19.67 0.52
C MET A 1 -4.09 -18.79 -0.63
N ARG A 2 -3.59 -19.37 -1.73
CA ARG A 2 -3.05 -18.58 -2.86
C ARG A 2 -4.17 -17.74 -3.49
N TYR A 3 -3.96 -16.43 -3.57
CA TYR A 3 -4.86 -15.53 -4.30
C TYR A 3 -4.99 -16.01 -5.76
N LYS A 4 -6.16 -16.49 -6.15
CA LYS A 4 -6.46 -16.87 -7.52
C LYS A 4 -7.22 -15.73 -8.18
N LYS A 5 -6.60 -15.08 -9.16
CA LYS A 5 -7.25 -14.03 -9.96
C LYS A 5 -8.54 -14.62 -10.55
N ARG A 6 -9.69 -13.94 -10.34
CA ARG A 6 -10.95 -14.35 -10.95
C ARG A 6 -10.82 -14.22 -12.47
N SER A 7 -11.02 -15.33 -13.18
CA SER A 7 -11.19 -15.35 -14.62
C SER A 7 -12.68 -15.37 -14.92
N TYR A 8 -13.12 -14.52 -15.86
CA TYR A 8 -14.49 -14.58 -16.35
C TYR A 8 -14.64 -15.70 -17.38
N THR A 9 -15.73 -16.47 -17.28
CA THR A 9 -16.08 -17.47 -18.29
C THR A 9 -16.49 -16.79 -19.59
N ASP A 10 -16.48 -17.53 -20.70
CA ASP A 10 -16.93 -16.97 -21.98
C ASP A 10 -18.43 -16.66 -21.99
N GLU A 11 -19.22 -17.41 -21.22
CA GLU A 11 -20.64 -17.12 -20.98
C GLU A 11 -20.86 -15.79 -20.23
N GLU A 12 -20.06 -15.51 -19.18
CA GLU A 12 -20.11 -14.23 -18.47
C GLU A 12 -19.74 -13.07 -19.40
N LYS A 13 -18.68 -13.24 -20.21
CA LYS A 13 -18.27 -12.24 -21.19
C LYS A 13 -19.35 -11.99 -22.24
N GLN A 14 -20.02 -13.04 -22.71
CA GLN A 14 -21.10 -12.93 -23.68
C GLN A 14 -22.30 -12.21 -23.07
N THR A 15 -22.67 -12.56 -21.83
CA THR A 15 -23.70 -11.86 -21.06
C THR A 15 -23.43 -10.37 -20.91
N PHE A 16 -22.16 -9.98 -20.70
CA PHE A 16 -21.77 -8.57 -20.63
C PHE A 16 -21.87 -7.83 -21.96
N ARG A 17 -21.71 -8.52 -23.10
CA ARG A 17 -21.87 -7.94 -24.44
C ARG A 17 -23.35 -7.78 -24.78
N ASP A 18 -24.15 -8.79 -24.46
CA ASP A 18 -25.54 -8.87 -24.91
C ASP A 18 -26.50 -8.06 -24.03
N ASN A 19 -26.10 -7.74 -22.80
CA ASN A 19 -26.93 -6.99 -21.86
C ASN A 19 -26.23 -5.69 -21.40
N PRO A 20 -26.48 -4.56 -22.11
CA PRO A 20 -26.01 -3.26 -21.68
C PRO A 20 -26.42 -2.98 -20.23
N GLY A 21 -25.43 -2.75 -19.35
CA GLY A 21 -25.65 -2.48 -17.92
C GLY A 21 -25.31 -3.64 -16.97
N LYS A 22 -25.24 -4.90 -17.41
CA LYS A 22 -24.86 -6.02 -16.53
C LYS A 22 -23.43 -5.90 -15.99
N LEU A 23 -22.49 -5.47 -16.84
CA LEU A 23 -21.12 -5.20 -16.40
C LEU A 23 -21.05 -4.01 -15.43
N LEU A 24 -21.87 -2.98 -15.65
CA LEU A 24 -21.95 -1.84 -14.74
C LEU A 24 -22.50 -2.25 -13.38
N GLN A 25 -23.55 -3.07 -13.36
CA GLN A 25 -24.12 -3.59 -12.12
C GLN A 25 -23.08 -4.38 -11.34
N LEU A 26 -22.37 -5.31 -12.00
CA LEU A 26 -21.30 -6.07 -11.35
C LEU A 26 -20.23 -5.16 -10.73
N ARG A 27 -19.83 -4.09 -11.44
CA ARG A 27 -18.85 -3.12 -10.92
C ARG A 27 -19.38 -2.38 -9.70
N LYS A 28 -20.64 -1.94 -9.73
CA LYS A 28 -21.31 -1.29 -8.60
C LYS A 28 -21.44 -2.22 -7.40
N ASP A 29 -21.76 -3.49 -7.63
CA ASP A 29 -21.87 -4.49 -6.56
C ASP A 29 -20.49 -4.73 -5.91
N ILE A 30 -19.42 -4.81 -6.72
CA ILE A 30 -18.05 -4.90 -6.21
C ILE A 30 -17.72 -3.66 -5.35
N GLU A 31 -18.01 -2.45 -5.85
CA GLU A 31 -17.78 -1.20 -5.13
C GLU A 31 -18.58 -1.11 -3.82
N ALA A 32 -19.86 -1.47 -3.85
CA ALA A 32 -20.72 -1.49 -2.67
C ALA A 32 -20.22 -2.51 -1.63
N ASN A 33 -19.76 -3.67 -2.08
CA ASN A 33 -19.17 -4.67 -1.20
C ASN A 33 -17.88 -4.16 -0.53
N TYR A 34 -17.06 -3.36 -1.22
CA TYR A 34 -15.89 -2.74 -0.60
C TYR A 34 -16.27 -1.74 0.51
N ALA A 35 -17.39 -1.01 0.39
CA ALA A 35 -17.83 -0.13 1.46
C ALA A 35 -18.12 -0.88 2.77
N THR A 36 -18.50 -2.17 2.70
CA THR A 36 -18.76 -3.00 3.88
C THR A 36 -17.50 -3.31 4.70
N ILE A 37 -16.30 -3.21 4.11
CA ILE A 37 -15.04 -3.41 4.83
C ILE A 37 -14.57 -2.14 5.56
N LEU A 38 -15.18 -0.98 5.28
CA LEU A 38 -14.76 0.30 5.86
C LEU A 38 -14.67 0.29 7.40
N PRO A 39 -15.64 -0.29 8.15
CA PRO A 39 -15.56 -0.35 9.60
C PRO A 39 -14.27 -1.00 10.14
N LEU A 40 -13.64 -1.90 9.37
CA LEU A 40 -12.36 -2.53 9.72
C LEU A 40 -11.21 -1.53 9.80
N PHE A 41 -11.27 -0.45 9.01
CA PHE A 41 -10.24 0.58 8.90
C PHE A 41 -10.53 1.83 9.72
N LEU A 42 -11.72 1.89 10.33
CA LEU A 42 -12.09 2.98 11.24
C LEU A 42 -11.56 2.68 12.64
N LYS A 43 -10.96 3.71 13.26
CA LYS A 43 -10.39 3.60 14.60
C LYS A 43 -11.47 3.24 15.63
N ASP A 44 -11.11 2.36 16.55
CA ASP A 44 -11.88 2.01 17.75
C ASP A 44 -13.22 1.29 17.53
N THR A 45 -13.54 0.88 16.30
CA THR A 45 -14.74 0.08 16.03
C THR A 45 -14.59 -1.36 16.55
N VAL A 46 -15.72 -2.01 16.82
CA VAL A 46 -15.74 -3.42 17.24
C VAL A 46 -15.08 -4.35 16.20
N PRO A 47 -15.39 -4.24 14.88
CA PRO A 47 -14.74 -5.06 13.87
C PRO A 47 -13.21 -4.87 13.80
N GLN A 48 -12.73 -3.62 13.94
CA GLN A 48 -11.30 -3.31 13.89
C GLN A 48 -10.54 -3.91 15.07
N LYS A 49 -11.08 -3.79 16.30
CA LYS A 49 -10.47 -4.37 17.50
C LYS A 49 -10.44 -5.89 17.43
N ALA A 50 -11.55 -6.51 17.05
CA ALA A 50 -11.66 -7.97 16.90
C ALA A 50 -10.68 -8.49 15.84
N ALA A 51 -10.59 -7.83 14.68
CA ALA A 51 -9.66 -8.22 13.63
C ALA A 51 -8.20 -8.02 14.04
N THR A 52 -7.87 -6.93 14.73
CA THR A 52 -6.52 -6.69 15.26
C THR A 52 -6.12 -7.83 16.21
N GLN A 53 -6.97 -8.18 17.17
CA GLN A 53 -6.69 -9.27 18.11
C GLN A 53 -6.52 -10.61 17.39
N ARG A 54 -7.42 -10.93 16.45
CA ARG A 54 -7.35 -12.16 15.67
C ARG A 54 -6.06 -12.23 14.84
N SER A 55 -5.68 -11.14 14.17
CA SER A 55 -4.44 -11.09 13.39
C SER A 55 -3.21 -11.23 14.27
N LYS A 56 -3.17 -10.60 15.45
CA LYS A 56 -2.07 -10.80 16.41
C LYS A 56 -1.94 -12.27 16.81
N GLN A 57 -3.05 -12.94 17.16
CA GLN A 57 -3.03 -14.36 17.51
C GLN A 57 -2.48 -15.22 16.36
N LEU A 58 -2.98 -15.03 15.14
CA LEU A 58 -2.52 -15.77 13.97
C LEU A 58 -1.02 -15.54 13.69
N MET A 59 -0.52 -14.33 13.93
CA MET A 59 0.90 -14.02 13.79
C MET A 59 1.73 -14.72 14.87
N THR A 60 1.30 -14.67 16.14
CA THR A 60 1.97 -15.39 17.24
C THR A 60 2.08 -16.88 16.94
N ASP A 61 0.96 -17.51 16.56
CA ASP A 61 0.90 -18.94 16.26
C ASP A 61 1.82 -19.31 15.07
N ALA A 62 1.86 -18.46 14.04
CA ALA A 62 2.72 -18.68 12.88
C ALA A 62 4.21 -18.50 13.19
N ILE A 63 4.57 -17.55 14.05
CA ILE A 63 5.96 -17.24 14.41
C ILE A 63 6.55 -18.31 15.33
N GLY A 64 5.84 -18.70 16.40
CA GLY A 64 6.27 -19.75 17.33
C GLY A 64 7.61 -19.49 18.06
N ASP A 65 8.08 -18.25 18.09
CA ASP A 65 9.29 -17.77 18.77
C ASP A 65 8.95 -16.43 19.44
N ASP A 66 8.97 -16.39 20.77
CA ASP A 66 8.57 -15.22 21.57
C ASP A 66 9.45 -13.99 21.31
N ARG A 67 10.75 -14.19 21.06
CA ARG A 67 11.70 -13.10 20.77
C ARG A 67 11.35 -12.45 19.43
N LEU A 68 10.97 -13.25 18.43
CA LEU A 68 10.53 -12.73 17.14
C LEU A 68 9.13 -12.13 17.22
N ALA A 69 8.23 -12.74 17.99
CA ALA A 69 6.87 -12.25 18.18
C ALA A 69 6.87 -10.83 18.77
N GLU A 70 7.71 -10.56 19.77
CA GLU A 70 7.86 -9.23 20.38
C GLU A 70 8.22 -8.15 19.34
N LYS A 71 9.02 -8.50 18.33
CA LYS A 71 9.53 -7.53 17.34
C LYS A 71 8.71 -7.45 16.06
N LEU A 72 8.05 -8.53 15.67
CA LEU A 72 7.31 -8.64 14.41
C LEU A 72 5.81 -8.35 14.57
N ILE A 73 5.24 -8.54 15.76
CA ILE A 73 3.82 -8.28 16.00
C ILE A 73 3.62 -6.78 16.22
N PRO A 74 2.85 -6.08 15.37
CA PRO A 74 2.69 -4.64 15.50
C PRO A 74 1.89 -4.23 16.74
N GLU A 75 2.28 -3.11 17.35
CA GLU A 75 1.51 -2.47 18.43
C GLU A 75 0.37 -1.61 17.90
N TYR A 76 0.46 -1.16 16.65
CA TYR A 76 -0.59 -0.37 16.01
C TYR A 76 -1.79 -1.22 15.57
N PRO A 77 -3.00 -0.63 15.46
CA PRO A 77 -4.18 -1.35 15.01
C PRO A 77 -4.12 -1.82 13.56
N LEU A 78 -4.88 -2.88 13.25
CA LEU A 78 -5.03 -3.38 11.88
C LEU A 78 -5.58 -2.29 10.96
N GLY A 79 -4.99 -2.15 9.77
CA GLY A 79 -5.39 -1.15 8.79
C GLY A 79 -4.70 0.21 8.91
N CYS A 80 -3.99 0.49 10.01
CA CYS A 80 -3.18 1.73 10.13
C CYS A 80 -1.99 1.75 9.14
N ARG A 81 -1.53 0.57 8.74
CA ARG A 81 -0.60 0.38 7.63
C ARG A 81 -1.22 -0.60 6.64
N ARG A 82 -0.75 -0.57 5.39
CA ARG A 82 -1.19 -1.51 4.37
C ARG A 82 -0.90 -2.95 4.84
N LEU A 83 -1.89 -3.82 4.70
CA LEU A 83 -1.77 -5.21 5.11
C LEU A 83 -0.72 -5.94 4.27
N THR A 84 0.34 -6.34 4.93
CA THR A 84 1.48 -7.16 4.50
C THR A 84 2.05 -7.72 5.81
N PRO A 85 2.42 -9.00 6.01
CA PRO A 85 2.81 -10.07 5.08
C PRO A 85 1.83 -11.25 5.07
N SER A 86 2.08 -12.27 4.24
CA SER A 86 1.31 -13.51 4.22
C SER A 86 1.79 -14.50 5.29
N THR A 87 0.98 -15.50 5.62
CA THR A 87 1.35 -16.58 6.57
C THR A 87 2.65 -17.27 6.14
N GLU A 88 2.86 -17.44 4.84
CA GLU A 88 4.05 -18.08 4.26
C GLU A 88 5.34 -17.30 4.55
N TYR A 89 5.28 -15.97 4.72
CA TYR A 89 6.44 -15.17 5.12
C TYR A 89 6.85 -15.48 6.56
N LEU A 90 5.89 -15.52 7.49
CA LEU A 90 6.19 -15.84 8.90
C LEU A 90 6.73 -17.25 9.05
N GLU A 91 6.17 -18.21 8.29
CA GLU A 91 6.68 -19.58 8.23
C GLU A 91 8.09 -19.67 7.66
N SER A 92 8.45 -18.79 6.71
CA SER A 92 9.79 -18.78 6.11
C SER A 92 10.90 -18.44 7.11
N LEU A 93 10.59 -17.67 8.16
CA LEU A 93 11.55 -17.29 9.20
C LEU A 93 12.02 -18.48 10.04
N LYS A 94 11.27 -19.59 10.03
CA LYS A 94 11.58 -20.82 10.76
C LYS A 94 12.37 -21.83 9.95
N LYS A 95 12.66 -21.55 8.68
CA LYS A 95 13.39 -22.51 7.83
C LYS A 95 14.83 -22.64 8.33
N PRO A 96 15.44 -23.84 8.25
CA PRO A 96 16.78 -24.09 8.79
C PRO A 96 17.88 -23.26 8.12
N ASN A 97 17.63 -22.72 6.93
CA ASN A 97 18.55 -21.88 6.17
C ASN A 97 18.29 -20.37 6.34
N VAL A 98 17.46 -19.98 7.32
CA VAL A 98 17.12 -18.58 7.59
C VAL A 98 17.50 -18.25 9.02
N THR A 99 18.21 -17.14 9.19
CA THR A 99 18.58 -16.61 10.50
C THR A 99 18.03 -15.19 10.63
N PRO A 100 16.95 -14.99 11.39
CA PRO A 100 16.41 -13.66 11.66
C PRO A 100 17.32 -12.88 12.60
N VAL A 101 17.97 -11.84 12.07
CA VAL A 101 18.82 -10.92 12.82
C VAL A 101 18.04 -9.64 13.12
N ILE A 102 17.99 -9.24 14.38
CA ILE A 102 17.28 -8.04 14.84
C ILE A 102 18.32 -7.10 15.44
N GLY A 103 18.43 -5.89 14.90
CA GLY A 103 19.40 -4.91 15.35
C GLY A 103 19.66 -3.85 14.29
N SER A 104 20.61 -2.97 14.58
CA SER A 104 21.06 -1.96 13.63
C SER A 104 22.41 -2.35 13.04
N ILE A 105 22.55 -2.14 11.73
CA ILE A 105 23.81 -2.34 11.01
C ILE A 105 24.70 -1.14 11.30
N LYS A 106 25.96 -1.39 11.67
CA LYS A 106 26.99 -0.37 11.86
C LYS A 106 27.60 0.04 10.52
N GLU A 107 28.08 -0.94 9.77
CA GLU A 107 28.72 -0.75 8.48
C GLU A 107 28.66 -2.02 7.62
N ILE A 108 28.74 -1.82 6.30
CA ILE A 108 28.88 -2.90 5.32
C ILE A 108 30.34 -2.95 4.89
N ILE A 109 30.94 -4.13 4.94
CA ILE A 109 32.33 -4.40 4.59
C ILE A 109 32.39 -5.38 3.41
N PRO A 110 33.53 -5.51 2.70
CA PRO A 110 33.61 -6.41 1.54
C PRO A 110 33.23 -7.86 1.81
N SER A 111 33.42 -8.36 3.03
CA SER A 111 33.08 -9.73 3.44
C SER A 111 31.64 -9.89 3.96
N GLY A 112 30.89 -8.81 4.18
CA GLY A 112 29.58 -8.87 4.82
C GLY A 112 29.17 -7.59 5.56
N GLY A 113 28.57 -7.73 6.75
CA GLY A 113 28.09 -6.61 7.55
C GLY A 113 28.42 -6.75 9.04
N ILE A 114 28.72 -5.63 9.67
CA ILE A 114 28.98 -5.51 11.11
C ILE A 114 27.77 -4.86 11.77
N MET A 115 27.23 -5.48 12.81
CA MET A 115 26.14 -4.92 13.63
C MET A 115 26.67 -3.98 14.71
N LEU A 116 25.80 -3.13 15.27
CA LEU A 116 26.19 -2.24 16.38
C LEU A 116 26.62 -2.98 17.66
N ASP A 117 26.18 -4.22 17.85
CA ASP A 117 26.57 -5.06 18.99
C ASP A 117 27.92 -5.79 18.77
N GLY A 118 28.56 -5.59 17.61
CA GLY A 118 29.84 -6.20 17.25
C GLY A 118 29.71 -7.54 16.52
N SER A 119 28.49 -8.08 16.32
CA SER A 119 28.28 -9.30 15.55
C SER A 119 28.60 -9.09 14.06
N GLU A 120 29.24 -10.08 13.44
CA GLU A 120 29.58 -10.06 12.02
C GLU A 120 28.79 -11.13 11.25
N TYR A 121 28.30 -10.75 10.07
CA TYR A 121 27.54 -11.63 9.18
C TYR A 121 28.16 -11.60 7.78
N ALA A 122 28.71 -12.74 7.36
CA ALA A 122 29.22 -12.91 6.01
C ALA A 122 28.07 -13.19 5.02
N PHE A 123 28.12 -12.54 3.85
CA PHE A 123 27.17 -12.79 2.77
C PHE A 123 27.77 -12.46 1.40
N ASP A 124 27.35 -13.19 0.37
CA ASP A 124 27.74 -12.92 -1.02
C ASP A 124 26.83 -11.90 -1.72
N VAL A 125 25.59 -11.76 -1.23
CA VAL A 125 24.54 -10.93 -1.84
C VAL A 125 23.83 -10.11 -0.77
N LEU A 126 23.73 -8.80 -1.00
CA LEU A 126 22.96 -7.87 -0.17
C LEU A 126 21.74 -7.35 -0.94
N VAL A 127 20.55 -7.49 -0.35
CA VAL A 127 19.29 -7.02 -0.94
C VAL A 127 18.73 -5.86 -0.11
N TYR A 128 18.57 -4.69 -0.72
CA TYR A 128 17.99 -3.50 -0.07
C TYR A 128 16.46 -3.50 -0.14
N ALA A 129 15.81 -3.87 0.98
CA ALA A 129 14.36 -3.78 1.16
C ALA A 129 13.95 -2.54 1.98
N THR A 130 14.51 -1.37 1.67
CA THR A 130 14.45 -0.14 2.50
C THR A 130 13.19 0.73 2.31
N GLY A 131 12.18 0.24 1.58
CA GLY A 131 10.90 0.94 1.41
C GLY A 131 10.91 2.03 0.35
N PHE A 132 10.12 3.09 0.56
CA PHE A 132 9.85 4.16 -0.41
C PHE A 132 9.97 5.55 0.22
N HIS A 133 10.38 6.53 -0.58
CA HIS A 133 10.39 7.94 -0.18
C HIS A 133 9.01 8.57 -0.43
N THR A 134 8.31 8.98 0.64
CA THR A 134 6.90 9.42 0.60
C THR A 134 6.69 10.92 0.80
N CYS A 135 7.72 11.75 0.59
CA CYS A 135 7.66 13.18 0.89
C CYS A 135 6.87 14.03 -0.11
N PHE A 136 6.43 13.49 -1.26
CA PHE A 136 5.78 14.22 -2.36
C PHE A 136 6.58 15.38 -2.99
N ARG A 137 7.81 15.66 -2.54
CA ARG A 137 8.68 16.69 -3.13
C ARG A 137 9.07 16.25 -4.56
N PRO A 138 8.93 17.13 -5.57
CA PRO A 138 9.38 16.84 -6.92
C PRO A 138 10.88 16.52 -6.95
N ALA A 139 11.28 15.56 -7.79
CA ALA A 139 12.67 15.16 -7.96
C ALA A 139 13.51 16.16 -8.79
N PHE A 140 12.85 17.13 -9.41
CA PHE A 140 13.46 18.18 -10.23
C PHE A 140 13.00 19.55 -9.74
N PRO A 141 13.79 20.62 -9.96
CA PRO A 141 13.37 21.96 -9.64
C PRO A 141 12.07 22.32 -10.36
N LEU A 142 11.04 22.66 -9.59
CA LEU A 142 9.78 23.15 -10.13
C LEU A 142 9.61 24.57 -9.62
N ILE A 143 9.86 25.56 -10.48
CA ILE A 143 9.87 26.97 -10.13
C ILE A 143 8.49 27.58 -10.45
N GLY A 144 7.88 28.19 -9.44
CA GLY A 144 6.55 28.79 -9.51
C GLY A 144 6.61 30.31 -9.48
N ARG A 145 5.55 30.92 -8.96
CA ARG A 145 5.52 32.37 -8.71
C ARG A 145 6.62 32.77 -7.74
N ASN A 146 7.11 34.00 -7.89
CA ASN A 146 8.15 34.60 -7.05
C ASN A 146 9.43 33.74 -6.97
N ASP A 147 9.80 33.10 -8.10
CA ASP A 147 11.00 32.25 -8.24
C ASP A 147 11.15 31.17 -7.16
N THR A 148 10.03 30.71 -6.61
CA THR A 148 10.04 29.76 -5.49
C THR A 148 10.00 28.32 -6.02
N ASN A 149 10.86 27.46 -5.47
CA ASN A 149 10.91 26.04 -5.82
C ASN A 149 9.91 25.22 -4.97
N LEU A 150 9.04 24.42 -5.61
CA LEU A 150 8.05 23.61 -4.91
C LEU A 150 8.69 22.62 -3.92
N ALA A 151 9.86 22.08 -4.24
CA ALA A 151 10.56 21.16 -3.36
C ALA A 151 10.99 21.82 -2.04
N GLU A 152 11.21 23.13 -2.00
CA GLU A 152 11.51 23.89 -0.78
C GLU A 152 10.23 24.22 -0.02
N VAL A 153 9.18 24.67 -0.74
CA VAL A 153 7.86 24.95 -0.14
C VAL A 153 7.30 23.73 0.59
N TRP A 154 7.52 22.53 0.04
CA TRP A 154 7.05 21.27 0.60
C TRP A 154 8.07 20.53 1.45
N GLU A 155 9.15 21.18 1.87
CA GLU A 155 10.17 20.53 2.71
C GLU A 155 9.59 19.96 4.01
N LYS A 156 8.73 20.73 4.69
CA LYS A 156 8.12 20.34 5.97
C LYS A 156 6.76 19.68 5.82
N GLU A 157 5.89 20.29 5.01
CA GLU A 157 4.51 19.84 4.86
C GLU A 157 4.04 20.03 3.41
N PRO A 158 3.94 18.95 2.63
CA PRO A 158 3.38 19.00 1.30
C PRO A 158 1.89 19.34 1.34
N ARG A 159 1.52 20.47 0.75
CA ARG A 159 0.13 20.95 0.70
C ARG A 159 -0.35 21.06 -0.73
N SER A 160 -1.46 20.39 -1.01
CA SER A 160 -2.14 20.50 -2.29
C SER A 160 -3.61 20.88 -2.10
N TYR A 161 -4.18 21.53 -3.10
CA TYR A 161 -5.62 21.75 -3.21
C TYR A 161 -6.25 20.53 -3.89
N LEU A 162 -7.16 19.86 -3.18
CA LEU A 162 -7.91 18.67 -3.62
C LEU A 162 -7.05 17.49 -4.13
N GLY A 163 -5.76 17.42 -3.76
CA GLY A 163 -4.85 16.40 -4.27
C GLY A 163 -4.31 16.66 -5.68
N VAL A 164 -4.64 17.80 -6.30
CA VAL A 164 -4.41 18.04 -7.74
C VAL A 164 -3.57 19.26 -8.07
N ALA A 165 -3.53 20.29 -7.21
CA ALA A 165 -2.83 21.54 -7.52
C ALA A 165 -2.01 22.04 -6.33
N ALA A 166 -0.93 22.80 -6.60
CA ALA A 166 -0.08 23.39 -5.58
C ALA A 166 -0.24 24.93 -5.56
N HIS A 167 -0.34 25.52 -4.35
CA HIS A 167 -0.42 26.97 -4.21
C HIS A 167 0.88 27.64 -4.70
N GLY A 168 0.75 28.66 -5.56
CA GLY A 168 1.91 29.37 -6.14
C GLY A 168 2.41 28.79 -7.46
N PHE A 169 1.85 27.67 -7.93
CA PHE A 169 2.28 26.96 -9.14
C PHE A 169 1.10 26.87 -10.13
N PRO A 170 0.78 27.96 -10.85
CA PRO A 170 -0.34 27.96 -11.80
C PRO A 170 -0.09 26.96 -12.94
N ASN A 171 -1.15 26.33 -13.41
CA ASN A 171 -1.12 25.30 -14.48
C ASN A 171 -0.23 24.08 -14.20
N TYR A 172 0.23 23.90 -12.96
CA TYR A 172 0.85 22.66 -12.50
C TYR A 172 -0.21 21.77 -11.84
N PHE A 173 -0.45 20.61 -12.45
CA PHE A 173 -1.43 19.63 -11.97
C PHE A 173 -0.75 18.29 -11.70
N MET A 174 -1.18 17.63 -10.63
CA MET A 174 -0.69 16.31 -10.23
C MET A 174 -1.83 15.31 -10.20
N LEU A 175 -1.50 14.07 -10.55
CA LEU A 175 -2.34 12.93 -10.24
C LEU A 175 -1.87 12.36 -8.90
N LEU A 176 -2.80 12.21 -7.96
CA LEU A 176 -2.53 11.63 -6.65
C LEU A 176 -1.44 12.40 -5.86
N GLY A 177 -1.57 13.73 -5.81
CA GLY A 177 -0.66 14.57 -5.01
C GLY A 177 -0.87 14.42 -3.49
N PRO A 178 -0.19 15.27 -2.69
CA PRO A 178 -0.38 15.31 -1.24
C PRO A 178 -1.86 15.37 -0.85
N ASN A 179 -2.25 14.72 0.25
CA ASN A 179 -3.64 14.67 0.74
C ASN A 179 -4.66 13.99 -0.19
N SER A 180 -4.22 13.37 -1.29
CA SER A 180 -5.08 12.49 -2.08
C SER A 180 -5.33 11.17 -1.33
N PRO A 181 -6.45 10.47 -1.58
CA PRO A 181 -6.85 9.26 -0.85
C PRO A 181 -6.01 8.01 -1.25
N LEU A 182 -4.69 8.11 -1.28
CA LEU A 182 -3.78 7.09 -1.83
C LEU A 182 -3.70 5.78 -1.02
N ALA A 183 -3.94 5.82 0.28
CA ALA A 183 -3.60 4.70 1.17
C ALA A 183 -4.62 3.54 1.11
N GLY A 184 -5.84 3.78 0.65
CA GLY A 184 -6.82 2.74 0.38
C GLY A 184 -6.67 2.22 -1.05
N ALA A 185 -6.56 0.91 -1.25
CA ALA A 185 -6.54 0.27 -2.58
C ALA A 185 -7.71 0.71 -3.50
N GLU A 186 -8.75 1.28 -2.90
CA GLU A 186 -9.94 1.84 -3.54
C GLU A 186 -9.67 3.06 -4.43
N ALA A 187 -8.72 3.94 -4.10
CA ALA A 187 -8.56 5.20 -4.85
C ALA A 187 -8.05 5.01 -6.27
N LEU A 188 -7.15 4.03 -6.49
CA LEU A 188 -6.72 3.65 -7.83
C LEU A 188 -7.88 3.00 -8.60
N TYR A 189 -8.68 2.15 -7.94
CA TYR A 189 -9.83 1.51 -8.58
C TYR A 189 -10.89 2.54 -9.00
N ARG A 190 -11.23 3.52 -8.15
CA ARG A 190 -12.20 4.57 -8.49
C ARG A 190 -11.72 5.48 -9.63
N GLN A 191 -10.46 5.94 -9.60
CA GLN A 191 -9.93 6.80 -10.66
C GLN A 191 -9.83 6.08 -12.01
N VAL A 192 -9.31 4.85 -12.02
CA VAL A 192 -9.23 4.05 -13.26
C VAL A 192 -10.63 3.67 -13.74
N SER A 193 -11.54 3.30 -12.83
CA SER A 193 -12.93 2.95 -13.16
C SER A 193 -13.70 4.10 -13.81
N GLN A 194 -13.52 5.33 -13.33
CA GLN A 194 -14.10 6.52 -13.94
C GLN A 194 -13.46 6.78 -15.32
N SER A 195 -12.14 6.77 -15.43
CA SER A 195 -11.44 7.05 -16.70
C SER A 195 -11.71 6.02 -17.81
N VAL A 196 -11.88 4.73 -17.46
CA VAL A 196 -12.14 3.65 -18.42
C VAL A 196 -13.62 3.62 -18.83
N ALA A 197 -14.53 4.00 -17.92
CA ALA A 197 -15.94 4.17 -18.27
C ALA A 197 -16.12 5.28 -19.31
N GLU A 198 -15.37 6.38 -19.19
CA GLU A 198 -15.47 7.54 -20.08
C GLU A 198 -14.81 7.32 -21.45
N ARG A 199 -13.74 6.51 -21.55
CA ARG A 199 -13.00 6.33 -22.81
C ARG A 199 -13.52 5.24 -23.75
N LYS A 200 -14.24 4.23 -23.24
CA LYS A 200 -14.58 3.03 -24.05
C LYS A 200 -16.02 2.97 -24.57
N TYR A 201 -16.93 3.79 -24.05
CA TYR A 201 -18.35 3.77 -24.43
C TYR A 201 -18.95 5.18 -24.51
N PRO A 202 -18.64 5.97 -25.56
CA PRO A 202 -19.13 7.34 -25.70
C PRO A 202 -20.66 7.48 -25.82
N HIS A 203 -21.39 6.38 -26.02
CA HIS A 203 -22.85 6.34 -26.20
C HIS A 203 -23.64 6.10 -24.91
N VAL A 204 -22.96 5.88 -23.77
CA VAL A 204 -23.61 5.79 -22.46
C VAL A 204 -23.47 7.15 -21.78
N ARG A 205 -24.11 8.17 -22.36
CA ARG A 205 -24.46 9.41 -21.65
C ARG A 205 -25.92 9.29 -21.22
N ALA A 206 -26.22 9.73 -19.99
CA ALA A 206 -27.61 10.02 -19.61
C ALA A 206 -28.15 11.18 -20.45
#